data_AF-A0A2E1JKM7-F1
#
_entry.id   AF-A0A2E1JKM7-F1
#
_cell.length_a   1.000
_cell.length_b   1.000
_cell.length_c   1.000
_cell.angle_alpha   90.00
_cell.angle_beta   90.00
_cell.angle_gamma   90.00
#
_symmetry.space_group_name_H-M   'P 1'
#
loop_
_entity.id
_entity.type
_entity.pdbx_description
1 polymer ?
#
loop_
_entity_poly.entity_id
_entity_poly.type
_entity_poly.pdbx_seq_one_letter_code
_entity_poly.pdbx_strand_id
1 'polypeptide(L)'
;MITENNFYDYDAKYISDKTQLIEVSKDNLQFRSIVDLSIKTFNALGCSGWCRIDILEDENFNLYVLEVNTVPGMTSHSCVPKSGGFDGLSYDSVVKKIIDASS
;
A
#
# COMPACT_ATOMS: atom_id res chain seq x y z
N MET A 1 -3.45 -6.61 -5.98
CA MET A 1 -2.35 -6.70 -6.96
C MET A 1 -2.54 -7.99 -7.74
N ILE A 2 -2.22 -7.98 -9.04
CA ILE A 2 -2.27 -9.17 -9.89
C ILE A 2 -0.91 -9.33 -10.57
N THR A 3 -0.33 -10.53 -10.53
CA THR A 3 0.92 -10.87 -11.22
C THR A 3 0.79 -12.25 -11.86
N GLU A 4 1.55 -12.53 -12.92
CA GLU A 4 1.62 -13.87 -13.54
C GLU A 4 2.47 -14.84 -12.71
N ASN A 5 3.25 -14.33 -11.75
CA ASN A 5 4.09 -15.14 -10.88
C ASN A 5 3.25 -15.81 -9.79
N ASN A 6 3.75 -16.91 -9.23
CA ASN A 6 3.05 -17.64 -8.16
C ASN A 6 2.88 -16.80 -6.87
N PHE A 7 3.74 -15.80 -6.66
CA PHE A 7 3.68 -14.86 -5.55
C PHE A 7 4.36 -13.54 -5.93
N TYR A 8 4.19 -12.49 -5.11
CA TYR A 8 4.79 -11.17 -5.36
C TYR A 8 6.28 -11.14 -4.99
N ASP A 9 7.10 -11.70 -5.86
CA ASP A 9 8.54 -11.83 -5.72
C ASP A 9 9.33 -10.62 -6.28
N TYR A 10 10.66 -10.74 -6.29
CA TYR A 10 11.54 -9.68 -6.79
C TYR A 10 11.27 -9.34 -8.26
N ASP A 11 11.07 -10.35 -9.11
CA ASP A 11 10.79 -10.17 -10.52
C ASP A 11 9.46 -9.43 -10.72
N ALA A 12 8.40 -9.89 -10.05
CA ALA A 12 7.09 -9.25 -10.06
C ALA A 12 7.13 -7.80 -9.56
N LYS A 13 8.04 -7.48 -8.64
CA LYS A 13 8.17 -6.17 -8.00
C LYS A 13 9.00 -5.16 -8.79
N TYR A 14 10.02 -5.60 -9.54
CA TYR A 14 11.01 -4.71 -10.12
C TYR A 14 11.32 -4.92 -11.61
N ILE A 15 11.01 -6.08 -12.17
CA ILE A 15 11.40 -6.44 -13.54
C ILE A 15 10.16 -6.56 -14.44
N SER A 16 9.10 -7.18 -13.94
CA SER A 16 7.92 -7.49 -14.74
C SER A 16 7.02 -6.27 -14.94
N ASP A 17 6.82 -5.90 -16.21
CA ASP A 17 5.81 -4.91 -16.63
C ASP A 17 4.37 -5.46 -16.55
N LYS A 18 4.20 -6.73 -16.21
CA LYS A 18 2.90 -7.40 -16.16
C LYS A 18 2.24 -7.34 -14.79
N THR A 19 2.97 -6.96 -13.75
CA THR A 19 2.36 -6.79 -12.42
C THR A 19 1.46 -5.56 -12.40
N GLN A 20 0.20 -5.78 -12.04
CA GLN A 20 -0.81 -4.74 -11.95
C GLN A 20 -1.13 -4.39 -10.50
N LEU A 21 -0.95 -3.12 -10.18
CA LEU A 21 -1.51 -2.50 -8.99
C LEU A 21 -2.94 -2.09 -9.29
N ILE A 22 -3.87 -2.57 -8.48
CA ILE A 22 -5.32 -2.36 -8.65
C ILE A 22 -5.84 -1.70 -7.38
N GLU A 23 -6.65 -0.67 -7.55
CA GLU A 23 -7.37 -0.03 -6.46
C GLU A 23 -8.43 -0.98 -5.90
N VAL A 24 -8.47 -1.11 -4.57
CA VAL A 24 -9.58 -1.81 -3.91
C VAL A 24 -10.77 -0.86 -3.85
N SER A 25 -11.91 -1.27 -4.41
CA SER A 25 -13.14 -0.49 -4.37
C SER A 25 -13.52 -0.10 -2.94
N LYS A 26 -13.97 1.15 -2.76
CA LYS A 26 -14.47 1.66 -1.47
C LYS A 26 -15.74 0.94 -1.00
N ASP A 27 -16.47 0.29 -1.92
CA ASP A 27 -17.64 -0.54 -1.63
C ASP A 27 -17.28 -1.98 -1.26
N ASN A 28 -15.99 -2.36 -1.33
CA ASN A 28 -15.55 -3.67 -0.89
C ASN A 28 -15.85 -3.84 0.62
N LEU A 29 -16.43 -4.98 0.98
CA LEU A 29 -16.85 -5.28 2.36
C LEU A 29 -15.70 -5.14 3.37
N GLN A 30 -14.47 -5.42 2.94
CA GLN A 30 -13.27 -5.39 3.78
C GLN A 30 -12.53 -4.06 3.75
N PHE A 31 -12.92 -3.11 2.89
CA PHE A 31 -12.22 -1.83 2.76
C PHE A 31 -12.07 -1.10 4.09
N ARG A 32 -13.16 -0.99 4.85
CA ARG A 32 -13.14 -0.36 6.19
C ARG A 32 -12.25 -1.11 7.18
N SER A 33 -12.32 -2.44 7.20
CA SER A 33 -11.49 -3.30 8.05
C SER A 33 -10.00 -3.14 7.74
N ILE A 34 -9.62 -3.06 6.46
CA ILE A 34 -8.24 -2.85 6.00
C ILE A 34 -7.72 -1.48 6.43
N VAL A 35 -8.52 -0.42 6.26
CA VAL A 35 -8.16 0.94 6.70
C VAL A 35 -7.99 1.00 8.22
N ASP A 36 -8.95 0.46 8.98
CA ASP A 36 -8.89 0.45 10.44
C ASP A 36 -7.68 -0.35 10.95
N LEU A 37 -7.40 -1.51 10.35
CA LEU A 37 -6.23 -2.33 10.71
C LEU A 37 -4.92 -1.61 10.40
N SER A 38 -4.85 -0.92 9.26
CA SER A 38 -3.68 -0.11 8.88
C SER A 38 -3.43 1.00 9.89
N ILE A 39 -4.46 1.77 10.26
CA ILE A 39 -4.35 2.87 11.24
C ILE A 39 -3.97 2.32 12.63
N LYS A 40 -4.61 1.23 13.08
CA LYS A 40 -4.27 0.59 14.36
C LYS A 40 -2.82 0.13 14.39
N THR A 41 -2.34 -0.47 13.32
CA THR A 41 -0.96 -0.95 13.18
C THR A 41 0.03 0.21 13.21
N PHE A 42 -0.24 1.27 12.44
CA PHE A 42 0.57 2.50 12.42
C PHE A 42 0.76 3.07 13.83
N ASN A 43 -0.35 3.22 14.55
CA ASN A 43 -0.35 3.78 15.91
C ASN A 43 0.32 2.84 16.92
N ALA A 44 0.05 1.53 16.85
CA ALA A 44 0.60 0.54 17.77
C ALA A 44 2.12 0.43 17.68
N LEU A 45 2.69 0.66 16.49
CA LEU A 45 4.14 0.66 16.27
C LEU A 45 4.79 2.04 16.51
N GLY A 46 4.03 3.06 16.90
CA GLY A 46 4.54 4.41 17.11
C GLY A 46 5.09 5.04 15.83
N CYS A 47 4.58 4.66 14.67
CA CYS A 47 4.98 5.27 13.41
C CYS A 47 4.59 6.76 13.38
N SER A 48 5.37 7.55 12.64
CA SER A 48 5.11 8.97 12.39
C SER A 48 5.43 9.29 10.93
N GLY A 49 4.90 10.41 10.42
CA GLY A 49 5.01 10.77 9.01
C GLY A 49 4.18 9.84 8.12
N TRP A 50 4.80 8.79 7.60
CA TRP A 50 4.19 7.87 6.66
C TRP A 50 4.79 6.46 6.76
N CYS A 51 4.06 5.46 6.26
CA CYS A 51 4.58 4.13 5.99
C CYS A 51 3.67 3.42 4.98
N ARG A 52 4.13 2.27 4.46
CA ARG A 52 3.27 1.30 3.76
C ARG A 52 3.06 0.08 4.67
N ILE A 53 1.82 -0.32 4.84
CA ILE A 53 1.46 -1.51 5.63
C ILE A 53 0.92 -2.55 4.65
N ASP A 54 1.62 -3.68 4.56
CA ASP A 54 1.24 -4.75 3.64
C ASP A 54 0.36 -5.76 4.41
N ILE A 55 -0.84 -6.01 3.88
CA ILE A 55 -1.87 -6.85 4.50
C ILE A 55 -2.24 -7.97 3.53
N LEU A 56 -2.35 -9.20 4.05
CA LEU A 56 -2.95 -10.33 3.35
C LEU A 56 -4.36 -10.60 3.86
N GLU A 57 -5.18 -11.11 2.95
CA GLU A 57 -6.50 -11.67 3.23
C GLU A 57 -6.45 -13.16 2.89
N ASP A 58 -6.98 -14.01 3.78
CA ASP A 58 -7.14 -15.44 3.50
C ASP A 58 -8.51 -15.76 2.86
N GLU A 59 -8.73 -17.03 2.52
CA GLU A 59 -9.98 -17.50 1.90
C GLU A 59 -11.23 -17.35 2.81
N ASN A 60 -11.04 -17.15 4.12
CA ASN A 60 -12.10 -16.91 5.09
C ASN A 60 -12.28 -15.41 5.41
N PHE A 61 -11.64 -14.54 4.62
CA PHE A 61 -11.62 -13.09 4.80
C PHE A 61 -10.99 -12.59 6.11
N ASN A 62 -10.09 -13.38 6.71
CA ASN A 62 -9.27 -12.90 7.82
C ASN A 62 -8.13 -12.04 7.29
N LEU A 63 -7.90 -10.90 7.94
CA LEU A 63 -6.85 -9.95 7.58
C LEU A 63 -5.62 -10.12 8.45
N TYR A 64 -4.43 -10.18 7.82
CA TYR A 64 -3.14 -10.37 8.47
C TYR A 64 -2.16 -9.27 8.05
N VAL A 65 -1.61 -8.55 9.02
CA VAL A 65 -0.51 -7.62 8.78
C VAL A 65 0.77 -8.43 8.55
N LEU A 66 1.40 -8.27 7.39
CA LEU A 66 2.67 -8.92 7.07
C LEU A 66 3.87 -8.11 7.55
N GLU A 67 3.94 -6.87 7.08
CA GLU A 67 5.08 -5.99 7.32
C GLU A 67 4.67 -4.53 7.29
N VAL A 68 5.51 -3.71 7.95
CA VAL A 68 5.42 -2.25 7.92
C VAL A 68 6.71 -1.70 7.35
N ASN A 69 6.58 -0.97 6.24
CA ASN A 69 7.68 -0.32 5.55
C ASN A 69 7.64 1.17 5.90
N THR A 70 8.52 1.61 6.81
CA THR A 70 8.61 3.03 7.23
C THR A 70 9.25 3.95 6.18
N VAL A 71 9.94 3.37 5.19
CA VAL A 71 10.46 4.07 4.01
C VAL A 71 10.12 3.25 2.76
N PRO A 72 8.86 3.29 2.29
CA PRO A 72 8.46 2.52 1.12
C PRO A 72 9.06 3.11 -0.18
N GLY A 73 9.15 2.29 -1.22
CA GLY A 73 9.59 2.73 -2.54
C GLY A 73 8.71 3.83 -3.14
N MET A 74 9.32 4.69 -3.96
CA MET A 74 8.70 5.86 -4.59
C MET A 74 8.90 5.92 -6.11
N THR A 75 9.16 4.79 -6.76
CA THR A 75 9.22 4.74 -8.23
C THR A 75 7.81 4.77 -8.84
N SER A 76 7.71 4.94 -10.16
CA SER A 76 6.44 4.88 -10.90
C SER A 76 5.67 3.56 -10.73
N HIS A 77 6.36 2.48 -10.36
CA HIS A 77 5.78 1.16 -10.10
C HIS A 77 5.49 0.90 -8.61
N SER A 78 5.83 1.83 -7.73
CA SER A 78 5.67 1.65 -6.29
C SER A 78 4.23 1.88 -5.83
N CYS A 79 3.80 1.13 -4.81
CA CYS A 79 2.42 1.18 -4.30
C CYS A 79 2.01 2.57 -3.82
N VAL A 80 2.84 3.30 -3.07
CA VAL A 80 2.40 4.56 -2.46
C VAL A 80 2.11 5.66 -3.50
N PRO A 81 3.00 5.95 -4.47
CA PRO A 81 2.66 6.87 -5.56
C PRO A 81 1.41 6.43 -6.34
N LYS A 82 1.26 5.13 -6.60
CA LYS A 82 0.13 4.59 -7.34
C LYS A 82 -1.20 4.76 -6.58
N SER A 83 -1.21 4.47 -5.28
CA SER A 83 -2.37 4.69 -4.41
C SER A 83 -2.80 6.15 -4.38
N GLY A 84 -1.84 7.08 -4.25
CA GLY A 84 -2.16 8.51 -4.36
C GLY A 84 -2.75 8.88 -5.72
N GLY A 85 -2.24 8.29 -6.80
CA GLY A 85 -2.77 8.48 -8.15
C GLY A 85 -4.21 7.98 -8.33
N PHE A 86 -4.61 6.90 -7.66
CA PHE A 86 -6.00 6.44 -7.64
C PHE A 86 -6.95 7.45 -7.00
N ASP A 87 -6.49 8.18 -5.98
CA ASP A 87 -7.20 9.31 -5.38
C ASP A 87 -6.97 10.65 -6.14
N GLY A 88 -6.43 10.60 -7.36
CA GLY A 88 -6.26 11.77 -8.24
C GLY A 88 -5.06 12.68 -7.90
N LEU A 89 -4.13 12.24 -7.04
CA LEU A 89 -2.95 13.01 -6.68
C LEU A 89 -1.84 12.85 -7.73
N SER A 90 -1.14 13.95 -8.05
CA SER A 90 0.13 13.89 -8.77
C SER A 90 1.24 13.33 -7.86
N TYR A 91 2.33 12.83 -8.44
CA TYR A 91 3.51 12.39 -7.70
C TYR A 91 4.01 13.49 -6.73
N ASP A 92 4.15 14.72 -7.22
CA ASP A 92 4.61 15.86 -6.41
C ASP A 92 3.64 16.16 -5.26
N SER A 93 2.34 15.96 -5.47
CA SER A 93 1.33 16.13 -4.41
C SER A 93 1.45 15.07 -3.32
N VAL A 94 1.78 13.82 -3.71
CA VAL A 94 2.07 12.74 -2.75
C VAL A 94 3.34 13.08 -1.95
N VAL A 95 4.42 13.49 -2.62
CA VAL A 95 5.68 13.90 -1.97
C VAL A 95 5.44 15.07 -1.01
N LYS A 96 4.69 16.09 -1.42
CA LYS A 96 4.31 17.24 -0.58
C LYS A 96 3.62 16.78 0.70
N LYS A 97 2.63 15.88 0.61
CA LYS A 97 1.90 15.33 1.78
C LYS A 97 2.82 14.59 2.74
N ILE A 98 3.80 13.83 2.24
CA ILE A 98 4.77 13.11 3.06
C ILE A 98 5.66 14.08 3.83
N ILE A 99 6.17 15.12 3.17
CA ILE A 99 6.98 16.17 3.79
C ILE A 99 6.17 16.88 4.90
N ASP A 100 4.94 17.27 4.59
CA ASP A 100 4.05 17.99 5.51
C ASP A 100 3.67 17.12 6.72
N ALA A 101 3.60 15.80 6.58
CA ALA A 101 3.33 14.87 7.69
C ALA A 101 4.57 14.56 8.55
N SER A 102 5.77 14.85 8.03
CA SER A 102 7.05 14.58 8.70
C SER A 102 7.62 15.82 9.42
N SER A 103 6.90 16.94 9.36
CA SER A 103 7.23 18.23 9.98
C SER A 103 6.41 18.43 11.26
#